data_AF-A0A3P7ICR1-F1
#
_entry.id   AF-A0A3P7ICR1-F1
#
_cell.length_a   1.000
_cell.length_b   1.000
_cell.length_c   1.000
_cell.angle_alpha   90.00
_cell.angle_beta   90.00
_cell.angle_gamma   90.00
#
_symmetry.space_group_name_H-M   'P 1'
#
loop_
_entity.id
_entity.type
_entity.pdbx_description
1 polymer ?
#
loop_
_entity_poly.entity_id
_entity_poly.type
_entity_poly.pdbx_seq_one_letter_code
_entity_poly.pdbx_strand_id
1 'polypeptide(L)'
;MHAIFFAMGPSIKKQVVLPPTQSIEYLNLFIDLLGLPHDVPNNGTIGIMDEILVNPPFRTPYFHFPLNECPVLGPSAAVGCSKSYCSSEQMTRLNAKLACNAPLASPVEISSTIPRCFQNYCEKYVITESAKGPTAAVLERIVRKEQSFSSKCEFVSLKYGSPCEGKSNATGYVSKSLSADSLSELANIQSIIMTWEIEFNSDILEPLNEYTKSTVQRLEQLVVITGTAFDSNLDGIADTVKMRLF
;
A
#
# COMPACT_ATOMS: atom_id res chain seq x y z
N MET A 1 8.00 -23.95 15.22
CA MET A 1 8.21 -25.41 15.04
C MET A 1 7.75 -25.77 13.63
N HIS A 2 8.53 -26.51 12.87
CA HIS A 2 8.13 -26.96 11.53
C HIS A 2 7.50 -28.35 11.60
N ALA A 3 6.57 -28.63 10.70
CA ALA A 3 5.93 -29.93 10.55
C ALA A 3 6.39 -30.61 9.25
N ILE A 4 6.15 -31.93 9.17
CA ILE A 4 6.41 -32.71 7.96
C ILE A 4 5.10 -32.82 7.18
N PHE A 5 5.16 -32.48 5.90
CA PHE A 5 4.09 -32.74 4.94
C PHE A 5 4.65 -33.54 3.77
N PHE A 6 4.04 -34.69 3.49
CA PHE A 6 4.37 -35.54 2.35
C PHE A 6 3.08 -36.09 1.78
N ALA A 7 2.93 -35.98 0.46
CA ALA A 7 1.75 -36.45 -0.25
C ALA A 7 2.15 -37.32 -1.43
N MET A 8 1.45 -38.42 -1.61
CA MET A 8 1.62 -39.32 -2.75
C MET A 8 0.24 -39.85 -3.16
N GLY A 9 -0.04 -39.81 -4.46
CA GLY A 9 -1.31 -40.28 -4.98
C GLY A 9 -1.43 -39.99 -6.48
N PRO A 10 -2.49 -40.50 -7.13
CA PRO A 10 -2.71 -40.29 -8.56
C PRO A 10 -2.96 -38.82 -8.91
N SER A 11 -3.55 -38.06 -8.00
CA SER A 11 -3.84 -36.62 -8.18
C SER A 11 -2.69 -35.70 -7.78
N ILE A 12 -1.60 -36.25 -7.24
CA ILE A 12 -0.44 -35.51 -6.73
C ILE A 12 0.73 -35.66 -7.70
N LYS A 13 1.33 -34.53 -8.13
CA LYS A 13 2.51 -34.54 -8.98
C LYS A 13 3.68 -35.23 -8.28
N LYS A 14 4.46 -36.00 -9.04
CA LYS A 14 5.67 -36.65 -8.53
C LYS A 14 6.82 -35.65 -8.49
N GLN A 15 7.67 -35.76 -7.46
CA GLN A 15 8.92 -35.00 -7.33
C GLN A 15 8.75 -33.47 -7.35
N VAL A 16 7.62 -32.96 -6.87
CA VAL A 16 7.41 -31.52 -6.66
C VAL A 16 7.75 -31.17 -5.22
N VAL A 17 8.49 -30.08 -5.04
CA VAL A 17 8.80 -29.48 -3.74
C VAL A 17 8.17 -28.10 -3.71
N LEU A 18 7.18 -27.93 -2.84
CA LEU A 18 6.54 -26.63 -2.64
C LEU A 18 7.37 -25.72 -1.74
N PRO A 19 7.22 -24.39 -1.84
CA PRO A 19 7.68 -23.49 -0.80
C PRO A 19 7.00 -23.82 0.54
N PRO A 20 7.57 -23.41 1.70
CA PRO A 20 6.92 -23.60 2.99
C PRO A 20 5.50 -23.00 3.01
N THR A 21 4.51 -23.83 3.30
CA THR A 21 3.11 -23.42 3.45
C THR A 21 2.60 -23.64 4.86
N GLN A 22 1.49 -22.98 5.20
CA GLN A 22 0.82 -23.17 6.48
C GLN A 22 -0.14 -24.36 6.43
N SER A 23 -0.34 -25.05 7.55
CA SER A 23 -1.24 -26.22 7.60
C SER A 23 -2.71 -25.89 7.38
N ILE A 24 -3.11 -24.62 7.57
CA ILE A 24 -4.47 -24.14 7.27
C ILE A 24 -4.83 -24.31 5.79
N GLU A 25 -3.83 -24.34 4.91
CA GLU A 25 -4.02 -24.49 3.47
C GLU A 25 -4.47 -25.89 3.05
N TYR A 26 -4.26 -26.89 3.92
CA TYR A 26 -4.56 -28.29 3.60
C TYR A 26 -6.06 -28.54 3.46
N LEU A 27 -6.91 -27.76 4.13
CA LEU A 27 -8.35 -27.93 4.01
C LEU A 27 -8.81 -27.69 2.56
N ASN A 28 -8.34 -26.61 1.92
CA ASN A 28 -8.67 -26.32 0.53
C ASN A 28 -8.15 -27.42 -0.41
N LEU A 29 -6.93 -27.91 -0.18
CA LEU A 29 -6.37 -29.04 -0.93
C LEU A 29 -7.24 -30.31 -0.81
N PHE A 30 -7.71 -30.63 0.40
CA PHE A 30 -8.55 -31.82 0.62
C PHE A 30 -9.94 -31.66 0.02
N ILE A 31 -10.54 -30.46 0.08
CA ILE A 31 -11.79 -30.14 -0.61
C ILE A 31 -11.64 -30.43 -2.11
N ASP A 32 -10.54 -29.99 -2.74
CA ASP A 32 -10.28 -30.23 -4.16
C ASP A 32 -10.06 -31.72 -4.47
N LEU A 33 -9.26 -32.42 -3.66
CA LEU A 33 -8.99 -33.85 -3.87
C LEU A 33 -10.24 -34.74 -3.71
N LEU A 34 -11.17 -34.33 -2.85
CA LEU A 34 -12.44 -35.03 -2.61
C LEU A 34 -13.56 -34.57 -3.55
N GLY A 35 -13.34 -33.52 -4.36
CA GLY A 35 -14.36 -32.95 -5.24
C GLY A 35 -15.53 -32.31 -4.49
N LEU A 36 -15.28 -31.75 -3.31
CA LEU A 36 -16.28 -31.09 -2.48
C LEU A 36 -16.49 -29.63 -2.92
N PRO A 37 -17.67 -29.04 -2.64
CA PRO A 37 -17.88 -27.61 -2.84
C PRO A 37 -17.00 -26.77 -1.88
N HIS A 38 -16.57 -25.59 -2.34
CA HIS A 38 -15.85 -24.59 -1.53
C HIS A 38 -16.82 -23.68 -0.77
N ASP A 39 -17.76 -24.27 -0.03
CA ASP A 39 -18.77 -23.56 0.78
C ASP A 39 -18.38 -23.43 2.26
N VAL A 40 -17.34 -24.16 2.69
CA VAL A 40 -16.82 -24.12 4.05
C VAL A 40 -15.87 -22.93 4.24
N PRO A 41 -16.23 -21.91 5.03
CA PRO A 41 -15.36 -20.77 5.28
C PRO A 41 -14.15 -21.23 6.09
N ASN A 42 -12.96 -20.84 5.63
CA ASN A 42 -11.69 -21.13 6.30
C ASN A 42 -10.65 -20.04 5.98
N ASN A 43 -9.55 -20.03 6.72
CA ASN A 43 -8.49 -19.01 6.55
C ASN A 43 -7.46 -19.35 5.48
N GLY A 44 -7.55 -20.54 4.84
CA GLY A 44 -6.65 -20.92 3.77
C GLY A 44 -6.92 -20.14 2.49
N THR A 45 -5.85 -19.79 1.78
CA THR A 45 -5.91 -19.19 0.46
C THR A 45 -6.22 -20.25 -0.59
N ILE A 46 -7.42 -20.19 -1.16
CA ILE A 46 -7.86 -21.10 -2.22
C ILE A 46 -6.86 -21.06 -3.39
N GLY A 47 -6.36 -22.23 -3.79
CA GLY A 47 -5.45 -22.39 -4.93
C GLY A 47 -3.96 -22.25 -4.62
N ILE A 48 -3.58 -21.86 -3.40
CA ILE A 48 -2.15 -21.72 -3.05
C ILE A 48 -1.37 -23.03 -3.18
N MET A 49 -2.05 -24.18 -3.09
CA MET A 49 -1.45 -25.51 -3.22
C MET A 49 -1.68 -26.16 -4.58
N ASP A 50 -2.26 -25.46 -5.57
CA ASP A 50 -2.59 -26.04 -6.88
C ASP A 50 -1.38 -26.61 -7.63
N GLU A 51 -0.19 -26.07 -7.37
CA GLU A 51 1.04 -26.54 -7.97
C GLU A 51 1.29 -28.03 -7.68
N ILE A 52 0.81 -28.56 -6.55
CA ILE A 52 0.97 -29.97 -6.18
C ILE A 52 0.07 -30.92 -6.98
N LEU A 53 -1.04 -30.40 -7.54
CA LEU A 53 -2.05 -31.20 -8.21
C LEU A 53 -1.64 -31.49 -9.66
N VAL A 54 -1.87 -32.73 -10.11
CA VAL A 54 -1.67 -33.10 -11.53
C VAL A 54 -2.64 -32.33 -12.42
N ASN A 55 -3.91 -32.25 -12.01
CA ASN A 55 -4.98 -31.54 -12.71
C ASN A 55 -5.62 -30.54 -11.73
N PRO A 56 -5.05 -29.34 -11.55
CA PRO A 56 -5.63 -28.35 -10.66
C PRO A 56 -6.98 -27.84 -11.21
N PRO A 57 -7.96 -27.50 -10.35
CA PRO A 57 -9.19 -26.86 -10.78
C PRO A 57 -8.92 -25.53 -11.50
N PHE A 58 -9.75 -25.19 -12.49
CA PHE A 58 -9.71 -23.86 -13.07
C PHE A 58 -10.23 -22.84 -12.05
N ARG A 59 -9.42 -21.82 -11.75
CA ARG A 59 -9.78 -20.74 -10.83
C ARG A 59 -9.80 -19.41 -11.56
N THR A 60 -10.91 -18.70 -11.46
CA THR A 60 -10.95 -17.29 -11.85
C THR A 60 -10.30 -16.46 -10.75
N PRO A 61 -9.33 -15.58 -11.07
CA PRO A 61 -8.78 -14.67 -10.08
C PRO A 61 -9.91 -13.84 -9.48
N TYR A 62 -10.02 -13.86 -8.15
CA TYR A 62 -11.00 -13.08 -7.45
C TYR A 62 -10.51 -11.64 -7.36
N PHE A 63 -10.88 -10.84 -8.34
CA PHE A 63 -10.59 -9.42 -8.38
C PHE A 63 -11.83 -8.66 -7.94
N HIS A 64 -11.72 -7.88 -6.85
CA HIS A 64 -12.81 -7.06 -6.35
C HIS A 64 -12.99 -5.81 -7.24
N PHE A 65 -13.21 -4.64 -6.65
CA PHE A 65 -13.31 -3.40 -7.41
C PHE A 65 -11.92 -2.95 -7.88
N PRO A 66 -11.69 -2.76 -9.19
CA PRO A 66 -10.49 -2.09 -9.67
C PRO A 66 -10.42 -0.68 -9.11
N LEU A 67 -9.22 -0.27 -8.70
CA LEU A 67 -8.98 1.13 -8.33
C LEU A 67 -8.93 1.98 -9.59
N ASN A 68 -9.86 2.93 -9.71
CA ASN A 68 -9.84 3.96 -10.75
C ASN A 68 -9.28 5.27 -10.18
N GLU A 69 -8.85 6.17 -11.07
CA GLU A 69 -8.41 7.50 -10.65
C GLU A 69 -9.58 8.28 -10.02
N CYS A 70 -9.30 9.01 -8.94
CA CYS A 70 -10.31 9.86 -8.30
C CYS A 70 -10.80 10.98 -9.24
N PRO A 71 -12.05 11.46 -9.08
CA PRO A 71 -12.59 12.55 -9.87
C PRO A 71 -11.67 13.79 -9.89
N VAL A 72 -11.36 14.28 -11.09
CA VAL A 72 -10.53 15.47 -11.31
C VAL A 72 -11.38 16.73 -11.13
N LEU A 73 -10.97 17.58 -10.19
CA LEU A 73 -11.65 18.83 -9.83
C LEU A 73 -10.94 20.09 -10.36
N GLY A 74 -9.68 19.95 -10.79
CA GLY A 74 -8.84 21.09 -11.15
C GLY A 74 -7.58 20.69 -11.92
N PRO A 75 -6.68 21.66 -12.18
CA PRO A 75 -5.43 21.41 -12.89
C PRO A 75 -4.44 20.61 -12.03
N SER A 76 -3.51 19.90 -12.69
CA SER A 76 -2.35 19.25 -12.07
C SER A 76 -1.34 20.29 -11.57
N ALA A 77 -1.65 20.93 -10.44
CA ALA A 77 -0.80 21.92 -9.81
C ALA A 77 -0.79 21.75 -8.29
N ALA A 78 0.37 22.00 -7.69
CA ALA A 78 0.60 22.01 -6.26
C ALA A 78 0.26 23.38 -5.67
N VAL A 79 -0.36 23.38 -4.50
CA VAL A 79 -0.55 24.56 -3.66
C VAL A 79 0.04 24.27 -2.29
N GLY A 80 0.98 25.12 -1.86
CA GLY A 80 1.59 25.04 -0.53
C GLY A 80 0.56 25.32 0.56
N CYS A 81 0.66 24.60 1.67
CA CYS A 81 -0.18 24.84 2.84
C CYS A 81 0.39 25.98 3.70
N SER A 82 -0.47 26.82 4.29
CA SER A 82 -0.05 28.07 4.96
C SER A 82 0.94 27.90 6.13
N LYS A 83 1.13 26.69 6.65
CA LYS A 83 2.11 26.38 7.69
C LYS A 83 3.49 25.99 7.16
N SER A 84 3.62 25.71 5.87
CA SER A 84 4.87 25.31 5.23
C SER A 84 5.46 26.47 4.43
N TYR A 85 6.76 26.71 4.62
CA TYR A 85 7.50 27.71 3.84
C TYR A 85 7.86 27.11 2.47
N CYS A 86 6.93 27.17 1.52
CA CYS A 86 7.16 26.76 0.14
C CYS A 86 7.76 27.91 -0.68
N SER A 87 9.00 27.74 -1.15
CA SER A 87 9.62 28.71 -2.07
C SER A 87 9.02 28.61 -3.48
N SER A 88 9.14 29.69 -4.26
CA SER A 88 8.69 29.72 -5.65
C SER A 88 9.38 28.65 -6.51
N GLU A 89 10.69 28.46 -6.31
CA GLU A 89 11.47 27.44 -7.04
C GLU A 89 10.98 26.01 -6.75
N GLN A 90 10.71 25.69 -5.47
CA GLN A 90 10.14 24.41 -5.08
C GLN A 90 8.77 24.17 -5.73
N MET A 91 7.94 25.22 -5.82
CA MET A 91 6.63 25.10 -6.45
C MET A 91 6.71 24.89 -7.95
N THR A 92 7.64 25.53 -8.64
CA THR A 92 7.90 25.26 -10.07
C THR A 92 8.32 23.81 -10.29
N ARG A 93 9.23 23.28 -9.46
CA ARG A 93 9.69 21.88 -9.54
C ARG A 93 8.57 20.89 -9.26
N LEU A 94 7.76 21.14 -8.21
CA LEU A 94 6.62 20.29 -7.86
C LEU A 94 5.56 20.30 -8.96
N ASN A 95 5.21 21.46 -9.51
CA ASN A 95 4.27 21.55 -10.63
C ASN A 95 4.76 20.78 -11.86
N ALA A 96 6.06 20.84 -12.17
CA ALA A 96 6.64 20.06 -13.25
C ALA A 96 6.52 18.54 -13.01
N LYS A 97 6.70 18.08 -11.76
CA LYS A 97 6.52 16.67 -11.40
C LYS A 97 5.07 16.20 -11.49
N LEU A 98 4.10 17.05 -11.15
CA LEU A 98 2.67 16.70 -11.20
C LEU A 98 2.09 16.67 -12.62
N ALA A 99 2.81 17.17 -13.63
CA ALA A 99 2.33 17.30 -15.00
C ALA A 99 2.37 15.99 -15.82
N CYS A 100 2.51 14.81 -15.20
CA CYS A 100 2.50 13.56 -15.95
C CYS A 100 1.08 13.25 -16.50
N ASN A 101 1.04 12.80 -17.75
CA ASN A 101 -0.20 12.46 -18.45
C ASN A 101 -0.64 11.01 -18.25
N ALA A 102 0.27 10.14 -17.78
CA ALA A 102 -0.02 8.73 -17.60
C ALA A 102 0.41 8.27 -16.20
N PRO A 103 -0.40 7.45 -15.51
CA PRO A 103 0.04 6.72 -14.33
C PRO A 103 1.27 5.86 -14.69
N LEU A 104 2.21 5.78 -13.75
CA LEU A 104 3.27 4.78 -13.76
C LEU A 104 2.69 3.38 -14.04
N ALA A 105 3.30 2.63 -14.96
CA ALA A 105 3.00 1.21 -15.11
C ALA A 105 3.34 0.49 -13.78
N SER A 106 2.31 0.22 -12.98
CA SER A 106 2.46 -0.56 -11.76
C SER A 106 2.61 -2.02 -12.15
N PRO A 107 3.60 -2.76 -11.63
CA PRO A 107 3.68 -4.20 -11.82
C PRO A 107 2.62 -4.95 -11.00
N VAL A 108 1.86 -4.24 -10.16
CA VAL A 108 0.84 -4.82 -9.27
C VAL A 108 -0.51 -4.24 -9.60
N GLU A 109 -1.49 -5.12 -9.81
CA GLU A 109 -2.91 -4.78 -9.85
C GLU A 109 -3.45 -4.76 -8.42
N ILE A 110 -4.06 -3.64 -8.03
CA ILE A 110 -4.65 -3.47 -6.70
C ILE A 110 -6.16 -3.42 -6.86
N SER A 111 -6.85 -4.25 -6.09
CA SER A 111 -8.30 -4.18 -5.92
C SER A 111 -8.66 -3.94 -4.47
N SER A 112 -9.90 -3.53 -4.23
CA SER A 112 -10.42 -3.29 -2.89
C SER A 112 -11.81 -3.89 -2.76
N THR A 113 -12.10 -4.46 -1.59
CA THR A 113 -13.43 -4.97 -1.20
C THR A 113 -14.46 -3.86 -1.08
N ILE A 114 -14.00 -2.64 -0.81
CA ILE A 114 -14.81 -1.42 -0.70
C ILE A 114 -14.43 -0.42 -1.80
N PRO A 115 -15.37 0.44 -2.26
CA PRO A 115 -15.06 1.47 -3.25
C PRO A 115 -13.93 2.40 -2.77
N ARG A 116 -12.87 2.48 -3.55
CA ARG A 116 -11.70 3.33 -3.33
C ARG A 116 -11.27 3.91 -4.69
N CYS A 117 -10.54 5.01 -4.66
CA CYS A 117 -9.92 5.59 -5.85
C CYS A 117 -8.49 6.00 -5.55
N PHE A 118 -7.65 6.14 -6.57
CA PHE A 118 -6.29 6.62 -6.40
C PHE A 118 -6.12 8.06 -6.90
N GLN A 119 -5.34 8.84 -6.17
CA GLN A 119 -4.82 10.12 -6.61
C GLN A 119 -3.44 9.89 -7.26
N ASN A 120 -3.26 10.33 -8.50
CA ASN A 120 -2.06 10.17 -9.28
C ASN A 120 -1.08 11.34 -9.06
N TYR A 121 0.07 11.03 -8.47
CA TYR A 121 1.22 11.93 -8.29
C TYR A 121 2.44 11.44 -9.10
N CYS A 122 2.20 10.75 -10.22
CA CYS A 122 3.18 10.23 -11.16
C CYS A 122 4.02 9.09 -10.60
N GLU A 123 4.96 9.38 -9.71
CA GLU A 123 5.82 8.39 -9.06
C GLU A 123 5.13 7.69 -7.87
N LYS A 124 3.94 8.18 -7.49
CA LYS A 124 3.20 7.76 -6.31
C LYS A 124 1.69 7.76 -6.56
N TYR A 125 0.99 6.78 -5.99
CA TYR A 125 -0.47 6.77 -5.88
C TYR A 125 -0.88 6.87 -4.43
N VAL A 126 -1.78 7.81 -4.15
CA VAL A 126 -2.42 7.92 -2.84
C VAL A 126 -3.80 7.29 -2.96
N ILE A 127 -3.99 6.13 -2.35
CA ILE A 127 -5.26 5.39 -2.35
C ILE A 127 -6.14 5.99 -1.27
N THR A 128 -7.34 6.40 -1.64
CA THR A 128 -8.29 7.13 -0.79
C THR A 128 -9.69 6.56 -0.94
N GLU A 129 -10.58 6.85 0.00
CA GLU A 129 -12.01 6.49 -0.12
C GLU A 129 -12.75 7.36 -1.14
N SER A 130 -12.31 8.60 -1.31
CA SER A 130 -12.84 9.57 -2.27
C SER A 130 -11.78 10.63 -2.55
N ALA A 131 -12.00 11.48 -3.56
CA ALA A 131 -11.04 12.53 -3.94
C ALA A 131 -10.55 13.42 -2.78
N LYS A 132 -11.36 13.59 -1.73
CA LYS A 132 -11.03 14.36 -0.52
C LYS A 132 -11.07 13.52 0.77
N GLY A 133 -11.25 12.22 0.64
CA GLY A 133 -11.32 11.30 1.77
C GLY A 133 -9.94 11.05 2.38
N PRO A 134 -9.89 10.39 3.54
CA PRO A 134 -8.63 10.03 4.15
C PRO A 134 -7.88 8.99 3.32
N THR A 135 -6.57 9.04 3.45
CA THR A 135 -5.63 8.10 2.84
C THR A 135 -5.75 6.73 3.50
N ALA A 136 -5.90 5.70 2.67
CA ALA A 136 -5.84 4.30 3.07
C ALA A 136 -4.40 3.79 3.02
N ALA A 137 -3.75 4.07 1.89
CA ALA A 137 -2.43 3.58 1.56
C ALA A 137 -1.76 4.48 0.51
N VAL A 138 -0.45 4.37 0.42
CA VAL A 138 0.39 4.99 -0.59
C VAL A 138 1.15 3.88 -1.32
N LEU A 139 1.00 3.82 -2.65
CA LEU A 139 1.83 2.98 -3.51
C LEU A 139 2.93 3.85 -4.12
N GLU A 140 4.17 3.44 -3.97
CA GLU A 140 5.34 4.17 -4.45
C GLU A 140 6.26 3.23 -5.23
N ARG A 141 6.80 3.71 -6.34
CA ARG A 141 7.94 3.07 -7.00
C ARG A 141 9.19 3.88 -6.71
N ILE A 142 10.04 3.34 -5.86
CA ILE A 142 11.30 3.96 -5.46
C ILE A 142 12.39 3.40 -6.36
N VAL A 143 13.11 4.27 -7.04
CA VAL A 143 14.25 3.92 -7.90
C VAL A 143 15.50 4.51 -7.27
N ARG A 144 16.65 3.85 -7.47
CA ARG A 144 17.94 4.39 -7.02
C ARG A 144 18.16 5.78 -7.61
N LYS A 145 18.29 6.79 -6.74
CA LYS A 145 18.56 8.18 -7.09
C LYS A 145 19.93 8.60 -6.54
N GLU A 146 20.70 9.35 -7.34
CA GLU A 146 21.99 9.91 -6.92
C GLU A 146 21.85 11.20 -6.12
N GLN A 147 20.72 11.92 -6.28
CA GLN A 147 20.42 13.15 -5.58
C GLN A 147 19.08 13.08 -4.85
N SER A 148 19.09 13.49 -3.59
CA SER A 148 17.93 13.58 -2.71
C SER A 148 17.63 15.04 -2.39
N PHE A 149 16.38 15.45 -2.60
CA PHE A 149 15.92 16.79 -2.25
C PHE A 149 14.89 16.69 -1.12
N SER A 150 15.38 16.71 0.12
CA SER A 150 14.49 16.84 1.28
C SER A 150 13.95 18.27 1.33
N SER A 151 12.63 18.38 1.29
CA SER A 151 11.90 19.64 1.41
C SER A 151 11.02 19.58 2.66
N LYS A 152 10.74 20.73 3.28
CA LYS A 152 9.71 20.87 4.34
C LYS A 152 8.42 21.52 3.81
N CYS A 153 8.32 21.70 2.48
CA CYS A 153 7.15 22.27 1.83
C CYS A 153 6.03 21.24 1.79
N GLU A 154 5.10 21.33 2.74
CA GLU A 154 3.83 20.63 2.71
C GLU A 154 2.89 21.24 1.67
N PHE A 155 2.27 20.40 0.83
CA PHE A 155 1.41 20.86 -0.25
C PHE A 155 0.23 19.91 -0.52
N VAL A 156 -0.76 20.43 -1.24
CA VAL A 156 -1.89 19.67 -1.77
C VAL A 156 -1.97 19.79 -3.28
N SER A 157 -2.58 18.80 -3.94
CA SER A 157 -2.87 18.85 -5.37
C SER A 157 -4.23 19.50 -5.62
N LEU A 158 -4.25 20.55 -6.46
CA LEU A 158 -5.49 21.16 -6.95
C LEU A 158 -6.32 20.19 -7.79
N LYS A 159 -5.68 19.18 -8.39
CA LYS A 159 -6.33 18.16 -9.21
C LYS A 159 -7.44 17.42 -8.47
N TYR A 160 -7.24 17.17 -7.17
CA TYR A 160 -8.20 16.42 -6.33
C TYR A 160 -8.89 17.29 -5.28
N GLY A 161 -8.51 18.57 -5.17
CA GLY A 161 -9.13 19.53 -4.26
C GLY A 161 -9.03 19.16 -2.78
N SER A 162 -7.96 18.47 -2.38
CA SER A 162 -7.72 18.09 -0.99
C SER A 162 -7.45 19.33 -0.12
N PRO A 163 -8.07 19.46 1.07
CA PRO A 163 -7.87 20.61 1.94
C PRO A 163 -6.50 20.57 2.63
N CYS A 164 -5.91 21.74 2.86
CA CYS A 164 -4.79 21.87 3.79
C CYS A 164 -5.33 21.82 5.23
N GLU A 165 -5.19 20.67 5.88
CA GLU A 165 -5.57 20.52 7.28
C GLU A 165 -4.42 20.97 8.20
N GLY A 166 -4.73 21.86 9.14
CA GLY A 166 -3.77 22.31 10.14
C GLY A 166 -3.59 21.28 11.23
N LYS A 167 -2.48 20.55 11.22
CA LYS A 167 -2.14 19.65 12.34
C LYS A 167 -1.45 20.42 13.46
N SER A 168 -1.81 20.11 14.70
CA SER A 168 -1.08 20.57 15.90
C SER A 168 -0.37 19.37 16.51
N ASN A 169 0.93 19.51 16.74
CA ASN A 169 1.69 18.48 17.45
C ASN A 169 1.21 18.46 18.91
N ALA A 170 0.52 17.39 19.29
CA ALA A 170 0.22 17.10 20.68
C ALA A 170 1.48 16.59 21.38
N THR A 171 1.57 16.77 22.70
CA THR A 171 2.66 16.21 23.51
C THR A 171 2.68 14.69 23.37
N GLY A 172 3.83 14.11 23.01
CA GLY A 172 3.97 12.66 22.78
C GLY A 172 3.73 12.20 21.34
N TYR A 173 3.41 13.12 20.41
CA TYR A 173 3.13 12.78 19.02
C TYR A 173 3.94 13.62 18.02
N VAL A 174 4.20 13.04 16.85
CA VAL A 174 4.92 13.67 15.74
C VAL A 174 4.17 13.51 14.42
N SER A 175 4.19 14.54 13.58
CA SER A 175 3.61 14.47 12.23
C SER A 175 4.67 13.99 11.23
N LYS A 176 4.46 12.82 10.62
CA LYS A 176 5.38 12.21 9.63
C LYS A 176 4.61 11.58 8.47
N SER A 177 5.27 11.52 7.32
CA SER A 177 4.69 10.97 6.10
C SER A 177 4.54 9.45 6.16
N LEU A 178 3.48 8.91 5.53
CA LEU A 178 3.36 7.50 5.17
C LEU A 178 4.36 7.08 4.08
N SER A 179 4.94 8.03 3.35
CA SER A 179 5.89 7.73 2.29
C SER A 179 7.13 7.02 2.84
N ALA A 180 7.53 5.93 2.19
CA ALA A 180 8.77 5.24 2.47
C ALA A 180 9.98 5.94 1.80
N ASP A 181 9.76 6.72 0.74
CA ASP A 181 10.77 7.63 0.17
C ASP A 181 10.72 9.00 0.86
N SER A 182 11.27 9.06 2.08
CA SER A 182 11.33 10.29 2.91
C SER A 182 12.14 11.44 2.27
N LEU A 183 12.92 11.15 1.24
CA LEU A 183 13.78 12.10 0.54
C LEU A 183 13.13 12.67 -0.73
N SER A 184 11.97 12.15 -1.12
CA SER A 184 11.18 12.69 -2.21
C SER A 184 10.42 13.94 -1.77
N GLU A 185 10.39 14.97 -2.60
CA GLU A 185 9.54 16.16 -2.36
C GLU A 185 8.05 15.77 -2.25
N LEU A 186 7.62 14.71 -2.95
CA LEU A 186 6.27 14.13 -2.84
C LEU A 186 6.02 13.40 -1.51
N ALA A 187 6.99 13.30 -0.60
CA ALA A 187 6.76 12.79 0.75
C ALA A 187 5.94 13.80 1.60
N ASN A 188 5.93 15.08 1.21
CA ASN A 188 5.24 16.15 1.93
C ASN A 188 3.84 16.46 1.38
N ILE A 189 3.20 15.49 0.72
CA ILE A 189 1.79 15.65 0.35
C ILE A 189 0.97 15.65 1.65
N GLN A 190 0.14 16.68 1.86
CA GLN A 190 -0.56 16.84 3.15
C GLN A 190 -1.45 15.65 3.52
N SER A 191 -2.09 15.02 2.53
CA SER A 191 -3.00 13.89 2.75
C SER A 191 -2.31 12.61 3.23
N ILE A 192 -0.99 12.49 3.06
CA ILE A 192 -0.22 11.31 3.50
C ILE A 192 0.60 11.57 4.76
N ILE A 193 0.62 12.81 5.26
CA ILE A 193 1.20 13.12 6.57
C ILE A 193 0.24 12.62 7.62
N MET A 194 0.72 11.88 8.60
CA MET A 194 -0.06 11.30 9.69
C MET A 194 0.57 11.61 11.04
N THR A 195 -0.23 11.49 12.09
CA THR A 195 0.23 11.65 13.47
C THR A 195 0.67 10.29 13.99
N TRP A 196 1.90 10.23 14.47
CA TRP A 196 2.52 9.03 15.02
C TRP A 196 2.89 9.28 16.48
N GLU A 197 2.87 8.21 17.27
CA GLU A 197 3.50 8.21 18.59
C GLU A 197 5.03 8.35 18.40
N ILE A 198 5.69 9.11 19.28
CA ILE A 198 7.10 9.50 19.11
C ILE A 198 8.02 8.27 19.10
N GLU A 199 7.83 7.34 20.03
CA GLU A 199 8.64 6.13 20.15
C GLU A 199 8.45 5.22 18.93
N PHE A 200 7.22 5.04 18.44
CA PHE A 200 6.97 4.30 17.20
C PHE A 200 7.71 4.93 16.01
N ASN A 201 7.72 6.25 15.89
CA ASN A 201 8.44 6.90 14.81
C ASN A 201 9.96 6.71 14.94
N SER A 202 10.54 6.97 16.10
CA SER A 202 12.01 6.90 16.29
C SER A 202 12.54 5.48 16.24
N ASP A 203 11.79 4.53 16.80
CA ASP A 203 12.30 3.18 17.05
C ASP A 203 11.95 2.21 15.93
N ILE A 204 10.88 2.50 15.16
CA ILE A 204 10.38 1.61 14.10
C ILE A 204 10.39 2.30 12.73
N LEU A 205 9.68 3.43 12.58
CA LEU A 205 9.44 4.02 11.25
C LEU A 205 10.70 4.59 10.61
N GLU A 206 11.53 5.33 11.37
CA GLU A 206 12.79 5.88 10.86
C GLU A 206 13.80 4.77 10.48
N PRO A 207 14.06 3.75 11.34
CA PRO A 207 14.88 2.61 10.94
C PRO A 207 14.36 1.84 9.73
N LEU A 208 13.04 1.67 9.61
CA LEU A 208 12.43 1.00 8.46
C LEU A 208 12.61 1.79 7.15
N ASN A 209 12.50 3.12 7.21
CA ASN A 209 12.76 3.98 6.05
C ASN A 209 14.23 3.94 5.61
N GLU A 210 15.18 3.93 6.56
CA GLU A 210 16.60 3.76 6.26
C GLU A 210 16.90 2.36 5.68
N TYR A 211 16.25 1.31 6.20
CA TYR A 211 16.35 -0.04 5.62
C TYR A 211 15.78 -0.10 4.20
N THR A 212 14.66 0.58 3.95
CA THR A 212 14.06 0.69 2.62
C THR A 212 15.04 1.35 1.64
N LYS A 213 15.69 2.44 2.05
CA LYS A 213 16.72 3.12 1.25
C LYS A 213 17.91 2.21 0.93
N SER A 214 18.43 1.51 1.92
CA SER A 214 19.50 0.51 1.72
C SER A 214 19.09 -0.60 0.74
N THR A 215 17.84 -1.06 0.85
CA THR A 215 17.28 -2.08 -0.03
C THR A 215 17.16 -1.58 -1.48
N VAL A 216 16.73 -0.34 -1.69
CA VAL A 216 16.68 0.29 -3.02
C VAL A 216 18.08 0.46 -3.62
N GLN A 217 19.10 0.76 -2.81
CA GLN A 217 20.48 0.82 -3.30
C GLN A 217 20.98 -0.55 -3.79
N ARG A 218 20.56 -1.64 -3.14
CA ARG A 218 20.95 -3.01 -3.48
C ARG A 218 20.16 -3.60 -4.65
N LEU A 219 18.85 -3.35 -4.71
CA LEU A 219 17.93 -3.92 -5.68
C LEU A 219 17.63 -3.00 -6.87
N GLU A 220 18.21 -1.79 -6.88
CA GLU A 220 18.03 -0.71 -7.87
C GLU A 220 16.62 -0.09 -7.93
N GLN A 221 15.59 -0.87 -7.60
CA GLN A 221 14.20 -0.47 -7.60
C GLN A 221 13.43 -1.24 -6.53
N LEU A 222 12.43 -0.59 -5.93
CA LEU A 222 11.46 -1.21 -5.03
C LEU A 222 10.06 -0.66 -5.29
N VAL A 223 9.05 -1.52 -5.21
CA VAL A 223 7.65 -1.09 -5.13
C VAL A 223 7.20 -1.25 -3.69
N VAL A 224 6.73 -0.16 -3.09
CA VAL A 224 6.34 -0.12 -1.69
C VAL A 224 4.89 0.29 -1.57
N ILE A 225 4.13 -0.45 -0.76
CA ILE A 225 2.78 -0.08 -0.35
C ILE A 225 2.82 0.15 1.16
N THR A 226 2.56 1.37 1.59
CA THR A 226 2.45 1.73 3.01
C THR A 226 1.04 2.19 3.30
N GLY A 227 0.55 1.99 4.52
CA GLY A 227 -0.80 2.38 4.90
C GLY A 227 -1.03 2.20 6.38
N THR A 228 -2.23 2.50 6.83
CA THR A 228 -2.65 2.28 8.22
C THR A 228 -3.62 1.13 8.32
N ALA A 229 -3.45 0.31 9.35
CA ALA A 229 -4.38 -0.76 9.71
C ALA A 229 -5.19 -0.34 10.95
N PHE A 230 -6.49 -0.64 10.92
CA PHE A 230 -7.40 -0.47 12.04
C PHE A 230 -8.06 -1.82 12.30
N ASP A 231 -7.76 -2.39 13.47
CA ASP A 231 -8.27 -3.66 13.98
C ASP A 231 -8.48 -3.47 15.48
N SER A 232 -9.61 -2.86 15.83
CA SER A 232 -9.89 -2.45 17.20
C SER A 232 -10.40 -3.61 18.06
N ASN A 233 -10.94 -4.66 17.43
CA ASN A 233 -11.45 -5.86 18.08
C ASN A 233 -10.42 -7.02 18.10
N LEU A 234 -9.24 -6.84 17.49
CA LEU A 234 -8.13 -7.78 17.45
C LEU A 234 -8.49 -9.12 16.78
N ASP A 235 -9.38 -9.08 15.78
CA ASP A 235 -9.81 -10.28 15.06
C ASP A 235 -8.98 -10.55 13.79
N GLY A 236 -8.03 -9.67 13.47
CA GLY A 236 -7.19 -9.77 12.27
C GLY A 236 -7.89 -9.35 10.98
N ILE A 237 -9.08 -8.76 11.06
CA ILE A 237 -9.87 -8.25 9.95
C ILE A 237 -9.96 -6.72 10.09
N ALA A 238 -9.87 -6.02 8.96
CA ALA A 238 -9.98 -4.57 8.96
C ALA A 238 -11.38 -4.11 9.44
N ASP A 239 -11.41 -3.15 10.38
CA ASP A 239 -12.64 -2.56 10.89
C ASP A 239 -13.50 -1.96 9.75
N THR A 240 -14.78 -2.31 9.71
CA THR A 240 -15.73 -1.84 8.66
C THR A 240 -16.26 -0.44 8.87
N VAL A 241 -16.12 0.10 10.09
CA VAL A 241 -16.57 1.44 10.47
C VAL A 241 -15.36 2.18 11.00
N LYS A 242 -15.05 3.36 10.44
CA LYS A 242 -14.14 4.29 11.11
C LYS A 242 -14.72 4.60 12.48
N MET A 243 -14.14 4.03 13.53
CA MET A 243 -14.17 4.71 14.81
C MET A 243 -13.57 6.09 14.55
N ARG A 244 -14.42 7.11 14.53
CA ARG A 244 -14.00 8.50 14.66
C ARG A 244 -13.27 8.58 16.00
N LEU A 245 -11.95 8.44 15.97
CA LEU A 245 -11.11 8.80 17.10
C LEU A 245 -11.21 10.32 17.27
N PHE A 246 -11.46 10.73 18.51
CA PHE A 246 -11.68 12.09 18.98
C PHE A 246 -10.49 13.02 18.73
#